data_AF-A0A1Q7ELL5-F1
#
_entry.id   AF-A0A1Q7ELL5-F1
#
_cell.length_a   1.000
_cell.length_b   1.000
_cell.length_c   1.000
_cell.angle_alpha   90.00
_cell.angle_beta   90.00
_cell.angle_gamma   90.00
#
_symmetry.space_group_name_H-M   'P 1'
#
loop_
_entity.id
_entity.type
_entity.pdbx_description
1 polymer ?
#
loop_
_entity_poly.entity_id
_entity_poly.type
_entity_poly.pdbx_seq_one_letter_code
_entity_poly.pdbx_strand_id
1 'polypeptide(L)'
;MTCPTPTDGNAYHNPPYVNSAYPSTANQPWLYICYDNTNGVDFTSPPGGQSQQDVNVIVLYSYGPLTPLITAQFGTFHLAANEHITVQGP
;
A
#
# COMPACT_ATOMS: atom_id res chain seq x y z
N MET A 1 0.69 10.29 0.93
CA MET A 1 -0.63 9.69 1.13
C MET A 1 -0.60 8.89 2.41
N THR A 2 -1.53 9.15 3.33
CA THR A 2 -1.70 8.37 4.57
C THR A 2 -1.71 6.86 4.29
N CYS A 3 -0.98 6.11 5.12
CA CYS A 3 -0.94 4.65 5.05
C CYS A 3 -2.33 4.02 5.07
N PRO A 4 -2.60 3.01 4.21
CA PRO A 4 -3.89 2.37 4.16
C PRO A 4 -4.18 1.62 5.46
N THR A 5 -5.39 1.77 5.98
CA THR A 5 -5.84 1.02 7.16
C THR A 5 -6.33 -0.36 6.74
N PRO A 6 -5.84 -1.44 7.36
CA PRO A 6 -6.31 -2.78 7.07
C PRO A 6 -7.71 -3.04 7.63
N THR A 7 -8.46 -3.93 6.98
CA THR A 7 -9.85 -4.25 7.37
C THR A 7 -9.94 -5.25 8.50
N ASP A 8 -8.87 -5.98 8.78
CA ASP A 8 -8.82 -7.00 9.83
C ASP A 8 -8.26 -6.45 11.16
N GLY A 9 -7.92 -5.15 11.21
CA GLY A 9 -7.36 -4.51 12.40
C GLY A 9 -5.90 -4.87 12.70
N ASN A 10 -5.17 -5.48 11.75
CA ASN A 10 -3.76 -5.74 11.97
C ASN A 10 -2.96 -4.43 12.13
N ALA A 11 -2.07 -4.39 13.10
CA ALA A 11 -1.27 -3.20 13.39
C ALA A 11 -0.06 -3.02 12.46
N TYR A 12 0.24 -4.01 11.61
CA TYR A 12 1.38 -3.98 10.69
C TYR A 12 1.02 -3.37 9.33
N HIS A 13 -0.21 -2.87 9.16
CA HIS A 13 -0.72 -2.36 7.88
C HIS A 13 -0.57 -3.35 6.73
N ASN A 14 -0.68 -4.65 6.99
CA ASN A 14 -0.68 -5.67 5.96
C ASN A 14 -2.08 -5.85 5.35
N PRO A 15 -2.23 -6.42 4.15
CA PRO A 15 -3.54 -6.73 3.59
C PRO A 15 -4.32 -7.67 4.53
N PRO A 16 -5.66 -7.67 4.50
CA PRO A 16 -6.52 -7.05 3.48
C PRO A 16 -6.83 -5.56 3.71
N TYR A 17 -7.05 -4.82 2.61
CA TYR A 17 -7.47 -3.41 2.63
C TYR A 17 -8.89 -3.22 2.08
N VAL A 18 -9.52 -2.10 2.45
CA VAL A 18 -10.80 -1.67 1.86
C VAL A 18 -10.64 -1.31 0.39
N ASN A 19 -11.70 -1.46 -0.41
CA ASN A 19 -11.69 -1.09 -1.83
C ASN A 19 -11.30 0.37 -2.09
N SER A 20 -11.65 1.29 -1.18
CA SER A 20 -11.31 2.71 -1.32
C SER A 20 -9.82 3.02 -1.13
N ALA A 21 -9.01 2.05 -0.70
CA ALA A 21 -7.56 2.20 -0.64
C ALA A 21 -6.89 2.03 -2.02
N TYR A 22 -7.58 1.42 -2.99
CA TYR A 22 -7.01 1.14 -4.31
C TYR A 22 -7.22 2.30 -5.30
N PRO A 23 -6.32 2.46 -6.29
CA PRO A 23 -6.48 3.43 -7.36
C PRO A 23 -7.82 3.25 -8.10
N SER A 24 -8.54 4.35 -8.34
CA SER A 24 -9.79 4.30 -9.12
C SER A 24 -9.55 4.05 -10.61
N THR A 25 -8.34 4.33 -11.10
CA THR A 25 -7.96 4.14 -12.49
C THR A 25 -7.35 2.74 -12.67
N ALA A 26 -7.87 1.98 -13.63
CA ALA A 26 -7.30 0.70 -13.98
C ALA A 26 -5.85 0.85 -14.50
N ASN A 27 -5.04 -0.15 -14.19
CA ASN A 27 -3.63 -0.27 -14.54
C ASN A 27 -2.74 0.84 -13.98
N GLN A 28 -3.15 1.48 -12.88
CA GLN A 28 -2.35 2.45 -12.14
C GLN A 28 -1.92 1.87 -10.78
N PRO A 29 -0.64 2.00 -10.37
CA PRO A 29 -0.22 1.68 -9.01
C PRO A 29 -0.22 2.92 -8.10
N TRP A 30 -0.50 2.71 -6.83
CA TRP A 30 -0.17 3.63 -5.74
C TRP A 30 0.89 3.01 -4.83
N LEU A 31 1.85 3.83 -4.43
CA LEU A 31 2.94 3.47 -3.52
C LEU A 31 2.73 4.20 -2.19
N TYR A 32 2.83 3.46 -1.10
CA TYR A 32 2.83 3.99 0.26
C TYR A 32 4.10 3.57 0.96
N ILE A 33 4.65 4.48 1.76
CA ILE A 33 5.84 4.22 2.59
C ILE A 33 5.43 4.53 4.03
N CYS A 34 5.30 3.48 4.83
CA CYS A 34 4.76 3.54 6.18
C CYS A 34 5.87 3.32 7.19
N TYR A 35 6.25 4.40 7.89
CA TYR A 35 7.22 4.34 8.99
C TYR A 35 6.51 4.00 10.29
N ASP A 36 7.08 3.07 11.06
CA ASP A 36 6.63 2.67 12.40
C ASP A 36 5.13 2.32 12.50
N ASN A 37 4.48 1.97 11.38
CA ASN A 37 3.05 1.70 11.33
C ASN A 37 2.18 2.86 11.90
N THR A 38 2.67 4.11 11.84
CA THR A 38 1.94 5.24 12.39
C THR A 38 0.87 5.71 11.41
N ASN A 39 -0.41 5.49 11.75
CA ASN A 39 -1.55 5.98 10.98
C ASN A 39 -1.47 7.50 10.78
N GLY A 40 -1.77 7.95 9.56
CA GLY A 40 -2.01 9.38 9.30
C GLY A 40 -0.77 10.24 9.08
N VAL A 41 0.44 9.70 9.17
CA VAL A 41 1.66 10.53 9.05
C VAL A 41 2.20 10.46 7.63
N ASP A 42 1.88 11.50 6.86
CA ASP A 42 2.55 11.79 5.61
C ASP A 42 3.83 12.57 5.88
N PHE A 43 4.96 11.89 5.86
CA PHE A 43 6.26 12.54 5.95
C PHE A 43 6.54 13.28 4.63
N THR A 44 6.50 14.62 4.66
CA THR A 44 6.90 15.45 3.51
C THR A 44 8.42 15.49 3.31
N SER A 45 9.18 14.97 4.28
CA SER A 45 10.63 14.76 4.27
C SER A 45 10.97 13.54 5.12
N PRO A 46 12.02 12.76 4.81
CA PRO A 46 12.44 11.64 5.64
C PRO A 46 12.65 12.10 7.10
N PRO A 47 11.95 11.53 8.08
CA PRO A 47 12.21 11.81 9.48
C PRO A 47 13.64 11.38 9.85
N GLY A 48 14.29 12.12 10.75
CA GLY A 48 15.58 11.71 11.33
C GLY A 48 15.39 10.71 12.47
N GLY A 49 16.44 9.93 12.80
CA GLY A 49 16.40 8.99 13.93
C GLY A 49 15.71 7.65 13.63
N GLN A 50 15.57 7.28 12.35
CA GLN A 50 14.87 6.06 11.92
C GLN A 50 15.77 4.81 11.92
N SER A 51 16.97 4.88 12.52
CA SER A 51 17.88 3.75 12.61
C SER A 51 17.20 2.53 13.23
N GLN A 52 17.31 1.37 12.57
CA GLN A 52 16.70 0.09 12.97
C GLN A 52 15.18 0.04 12.98
N GLN A 53 14.50 1.08 12.47
CA GLN A 53 13.05 1.05 12.33
C GLN A 53 12.61 0.20 11.14
N ASP A 54 11.38 -0.29 11.23
CA ASP A 54 10.68 -1.00 10.17
C ASP A 54 9.93 -0.01 9.27
N VAL A 55 10.09 -0.21 7.97
CA VAL A 55 9.37 0.52 6.92
C VAL A 55 8.55 -0.49 6.15
N ASN A 56 7.22 -0.38 6.23
CA ASN A 56 6.33 -1.15 5.39
C ASN A 56 6.08 -0.38 4.08
N VAL A 57 6.63 -0.89 2.99
CA VAL A 57 6.41 -0.38 1.63
C VAL A 57 5.26 -1.14 1.00
N ILE A 58 4.18 -0.43 0.69
CA ILE A 58 2.93 -1.02 0.21
C ILE A 58 2.67 -0.55 -1.22
N VAL A 59 2.41 -1.50 -2.11
CA VAL A 59 1.98 -1.25 -3.48
C VAL A 59 0.56 -1.74 -3.65
N LEU A 60 -0.35 -0.82 -3.97
CA LEU A 60 -1.74 -1.13 -4.33
C LEU A 60 -1.95 -0.90 -5.81
N TYR A 61 -2.57 -1.86 -6.49
CA TYR A 61 -2.74 -1.83 -7.92
C TYR A 61 -4.13 -2.31 -8.33
N SER A 62 -4.81 -1.51 -9.14
CA SER A 62 -6.09 -1.88 -9.75
C SER A 62 -5.82 -2.48 -11.12
N TYR A 63 -5.70 -3.80 -11.21
CA TYR A 63 -5.45 -4.49 -12.47
C TYR A 63 -6.71 -4.56 -13.32
N GLY A 64 -6.66 -3.97 -14.52
CA GLY A 64 -7.68 -4.12 -15.55
C GLY A 64 -7.21 -5.11 -16.61
N PRO A 65 -7.86 -6.28 -16.77
CA PRO A 65 -7.48 -7.26 -17.78
C PRO A 65 -7.44 -6.65 -19.19
N LEU A 66 -6.47 -7.08 -20.00
CA LEU A 66 -6.28 -6.54 -21.35
C LEU A 66 -7.39 -6.95 -22.32
N THR A 67 -8.07 -8.07 -22.05
CA THR A 67 -9.10 -8.59 -22.95
C THR A 67 -10.49 -8.10 -22.50
N PRO A 68 -11.28 -7.49 -23.42
CA PRO A 68 -12.61 -6.99 -23.08
C PRO A 68 -13.56 -8.05 -22.50
N LEU A 69 -13.42 -9.31 -22.93
CA LEU A 69 -14.22 -10.43 -22.43
C LEU A 69 -13.99 -10.69 -20.94
N ILE A 70 -12.73 -10.70 -20.49
CA ILE A 70 -12.40 -10.93 -19.07
C ILE A 70 -12.84 -9.73 -18.24
N THR A 71 -12.60 -8.51 -18.72
CA THR A 71 -13.02 -7.29 -18.02
C THR A 71 -14.56 -7.19 -17.90
N ALA A 72 -15.31 -7.60 -18.93
CA ALA A 72 -16.77 -7.59 -18.88
C ALA A 72 -17.35 -8.63 -17.90
N GLN A 73 -16.68 -9.78 -17.76
CA GLN A 73 -17.14 -10.85 -16.88
C GLN A 73 -16.74 -10.65 -15.42
N PHE A 74 -15.56 -10.08 -15.17
CA PHE A 74 -14.95 -10.07 -13.84
C PHE A 74 -14.55 -8.68 -13.31
N GLY A 75 -14.59 -7.64 -14.15
CA GLY A 75 -14.21 -6.28 -13.77
C GLY A 75 -12.70 -6.13 -13.55
N THR A 76 -12.33 -5.23 -12.64
CA THR A 76 -10.95 -4.97 -12.22
C THR A 76 -10.60 -5.77 -10.96
N PHE A 77 -9.34 -6.17 -10.84
CA PHE A 77 -8.83 -6.88 -9.69
C PHE A 77 -7.98 -5.96 -8.82
N HIS A 78 -8.15 -6.05 -7.51
CA HIS A 78 -7.31 -5.35 -6.54
C HIS A 78 -6.13 -6.24 -6.14
N LEU A 79 -4.91 -5.77 -6.42
CA LEU A 79 -3.67 -6.44 -6.05
C LEU A 79 -2.95 -5.59 -5.00
N ALA A 80 -2.50 -6.24 -3.93
CA ALA A 80 -1.71 -5.63 -2.87
C ALA A 80 -0.42 -6.41 -2.67
N ALA A 81 0.68 -5.69 -2.48
CA ALA A 81 1.97 -6.25 -2.11
C ALA A 81 2.64 -5.36 -1.05
N ASN A 82 3.31 -5.99 -0.11
CA ASN A 82 3.94 -5.35 1.03
C ASN A 82 5.37 -5.86 1.16
N GLU A 83 6.29 -4.96 1.49
CA GLU A 83 7.65 -5.31 1.85
C GLU A 83 8.08 -4.56 3.10
N HIS A 84 8.50 -5.31 4.11
CA HIS A 84 9.05 -4.77 5.34
C HIS A 84 10.56 -4.61 5.19
N ILE A 85 11.04 -3.37 5.30
CA ILE A 85 12.43 -2.99 5.13
C ILE A 85 12.92 -2.43 6.46
N THR A 86 13.99 -3.00 7.01
CA THR A 86 14.69 -2.40 8.15
C THR A 86 15.63 -1.31 7.67
N VAL A 87 15.48 -0.09 8.19
CA VAL A 87 16.43 0.99 7.93
C VAL A 87 17.78 0.64 8.53
N GLN A 88 18.79 0.50 7.68
CA GLN A 88 20.17 0.23 8.07
C GLN A 88 20.95 1.55 8.22
N GLY A 89 21.69 1.71 9.33
CA GLY A 89 22.62 2.83 9.54
C GLY A 89 22.33 3.67 10.79
N PRO A 90 23.28 4.52 11.24
CA PRO A 90 23.13 5.38 12.42
C PRO A 90 22.21 6.59 12.19
#